data_AF-A0A554GL02-F1
#
_entry.id   AF-A0A554GL02-F1
#
_cell.length_a   1.000
_cell.length_b   1.000
_cell.length_c   1.000
_cell.angle_alpha   90.00
_cell.angle_beta   90.00
_cell.angle_gamma   90.00
#
_symmetry.space_group_name_H-M   'P 1'
#
loop_
_entity.id
_entity.type
_entity.pdbx_description
1 polymer ?
#
loop_
_entity_poly.entity_id
_entity_poly.type
_entity_poly.pdbx_seq_one_letter_code
_entity_poly.pdbx_strand_id
1 'polypeptide(L)'
;MTTTTAPAPTKRRWRNFLLDAPFQLKLTSYIVGVSLVLAALLGIFLVRAANSLMHETATAVDARSRAAEVSRELSGATLSNELMAHMNDPAFEKQFREQAQAIDASYEEERMAIVAQRAELERHQQLTWWVLGGCMLTFIVVVALSTIVVTHRMAGPLFRIKRMVREVAEGRLRPPQHGLREGDELQDVFEAARDMTQRLRNQQEEDARVLAEALAEARRSGASGAWVDELSALEARYRERLAR
;
A
#
# COMPACT_ATOMS: atom_id res chain seq x y z
N MET A 1 -14.96 -11.88 -54.02
CA MET A 1 -14.25 -11.97 -52.73
C MET A 1 -14.38 -10.62 -52.04
N THR A 2 -15.25 -10.51 -51.04
CA THR A 2 -15.46 -9.27 -50.27
C THR A 2 -14.87 -9.47 -48.88
N THR A 3 -13.67 -8.94 -48.65
CA THR A 3 -13.01 -8.95 -47.35
C THR A 3 -13.60 -7.83 -46.47
N THR A 4 -14.36 -8.23 -45.46
CA THR A 4 -14.83 -7.38 -44.37
C THR A 4 -13.65 -6.99 -43.48
N THR A 5 -13.27 -5.71 -43.48
CA THR A 5 -12.28 -5.15 -42.56
C THR A 5 -12.92 -4.97 -41.17
N ALA A 6 -12.40 -5.68 -40.16
CA ALA A 6 -12.81 -5.54 -38.77
C ALA A 6 -12.42 -4.16 -38.20
N PRO A 7 -13.25 -3.52 -37.36
CA PRO A 7 -12.94 -2.23 -36.78
C PRO A 7 -11.83 -2.37 -35.72
N ALA A 8 -10.85 -1.45 -35.77
CA ALA A 8 -9.72 -1.41 -34.85
C ALA A 8 -10.16 -1.12 -33.40
N PRO A 9 -9.48 -1.70 -32.38
CA PRO A 9 -9.84 -1.51 -30.97
C PRO A 9 -9.59 -0.07 -30.52
N THR A 10 -10.62 0.59 -30.00
CA THR A 10 -10.55 1.96 -29.48
C THR A 10 -9.66 2.02 -28.23
N LYS A 11 -8.56 2.77 -28.32
CA LYS A 11 -7.66 3.05 -27.19
C LYS A 11 -8.41 3.79 -26.08
N ARG A 12 -8.67 3.11 -24.96
CA ARG A 12 -9.37 3.67 -23.80
C ARG A 12 -8.49 4.74 -23.14
N ARG A 13 -8.99 5.99 -23.10
CA ARG A 13 -8.33 7.11 -22.43
C ARG A 13 -8.36 6.92 -20.91
N TRP A 14 -7.22 7.19 -20.27
CA TRP A 14 -6.99 7.14 -18.81
C TRP A 14 -8.00 7.94 -17.98
N ARG A 15 -8.71 8.89 -18.60
CA ARG A 15 -9.77 9.68 -17.96
C ARG A 15 -11.03 8.87 -17.62
N ASN A 16 -11.18 7.65 -18.16
CA ASN A 16 -12.29 6.76 -17.85
C ASN A 16 -12.00 5.80 -16.67
N PHE A 17 -10.88 5.99 -15.96
CA PHE A 17 -10.46 5.15 -14.84
C PHE A 17 -11.11 5.55 -13.49
N LEU A 18 -11.76 6.72 -13.44
CA LEU A 18 -12.44 7.27 -12.26
C LEU A 18 -13.95 7.37 -12.52
N LEU A 19 -14.62 6.25 -12.83
CA LEU A 19 -16.09 6.27 -12.95
C LEU A 19 -16.79 6.33 -11.57
N ASP A 20 -16.13 5.92 -10.48
CA ASP A 20 -16.65 6.00 -9.11
C ASP A 20 -15.58 6.44 -8.09
N ALA A 21 -15.16 7.71 -8.18
CA ALA A 21 -14.19 8.32 -7.26
C ALA A 21 -14.55 8.22 -5.76
N PRO A 22 -15.81 8.37 -5.29
CA PRO A 22 -16.06 8.48 -3.86
C PRO A 22 -15.92 7.17 -3.08
N PHE A 23 -16.21 6.01 -3.70
CA PHE A 23 -16.02 4.72 -3.04
C PHE A 23 -14.54 4.34 -2.98
N GLN A 24 -13.85 4.50 -4.11
CA GLN A 24 -12.42 4.22 -4.21
C GLN A 24 -11.61 5.09 -3.25
N LEU A 25 -11.92 6.39 -3.14
CA LEU A 25 -11.22 7.29 -2.24
C LEU A 25 -11.45 6.96 -0.77
N LYS A 26 -12.67 6.57 -0.37
CA LYS A 26 -12.95 6.17 1.02
C LYS A 26 -12.16 4.94 1.42
N LEU A 27 -12.23 3.86 0.63
CA LEU A 27 -11.51 2.63 0.94
C LEU A 27 -10.00 2.84 0.91
N THR A 28 -9.50 3.54 -0.11
CA THR A 28 -8.08 3.87 -0.22
C THR A 28 -7.63 4.72 0.97
N SER A 29 -8.43 5.71 1.40
CA SER A 29 -8.07 6.54 2.57
C SER A 29 -7.99 5.74 3.87
N TYR A 30 -8.87 4.76 4.08
CA TYR A 30 -8.79 3.89 5.25
C TYR A 30 -7.54 3.01 5.22
N ILE A 31 -7.26 2.36 4.08
CA ILE A 31 -6.09 1.49 3.95
C ILE A 31 -4.79 2.29 4.07
N VAL A 32 -4.70 3.44 3.40
CA VAL A 32 -3.54 4.34 3.49
C VAL A 32 -3.39 4.86 4.93
N GLY A 33 -4.47 5.23 5.61
CA GLY A 33 -4.43 5.67 6.99
C GLY A 33 -3.89 4.59 7.93
N VAL A 34 -4.40 3.37 7.85
CA VAL A 34 -3.89 2.22 8.64
C VAL A 34 -2.43 1.93 8.32
N SER A 35 -2.07 1.98 7.03
CA SER A 35 -0.69 1.74 6.58
C SER A 35 0.27 2.81 7.09
N LEU A 36 -0.17 4.07 7.17
CA LEU A 36 0.62 5.17 7.72
C LEU A 36 0.84 4.97 9.23
N VAL A 37 -0.18 4.53 9.97
CA VAL A 37 -0.05 4.20 11.39
C VAL A 37 0.94 3.05 11.59
N LEU A 38 0.83 1.98 10.81
CA LEU A 38 1.76 0.85 10.87
C LEU A 38 3.19 1.28 10.53
N ALA A 39 3.36 2.08 9.48
CA ALA A 39 4.63 2.66 9.07
C ALA A 39 5.24 3.54 10.18
N ALA A 40 4.42 4.36 10.86
CA ALA A 40 4.86 5.18 11.98
C ALA A 40 5.32 4.32 13.17
N LEU A 41 4.56 3.29 13.55
CA LEU A 41 4.93 2.38 14.63
C LEU A 41 6.24 1.63 14.31
N LEU A 42 6.36 1.10 13.10
CA LEU A 42 7.57 0.44 12.63
C LEU A 42 8.76 1.41 12.57
N GLY A 43 8.53 2.64 12.12
CA GLY A 43 9.56 3.69 12.07
C GLY A 43 10.07 4.05 13.46
N ILE A 44 9.16 4.25 14.42
CA ILE A 44 9.52 4.50 15.83
C ILE A 44 10.34 3.34 16.38
N PHE A 45 9.92 2.10 16.12
CA PHE A 45 10.65 0.91 16.55
C PHE A 45 12.06 0.85 15.96
N LEU A 46 12.21 1.07 14.65
CA LEU A 46 13.51 1.03 13.97
C LEU A 46 14.44 2.16 14.43
N VAL A 47 13.91 3.38 14.62
CA VAL A 47 14.68 4.49 15.17
C VAL A 47 15.13 4.19 16.60
N ARG A 48 14.25 3.61 17.42
CA ARG A 48 14.60 3.25 18.80
C ARG A 48 15.69 2.18 18.83
N ALA A 49 15.59 1.16 17.97
CA ALA A 49 16.59 0.11 17.84
C ALA A 49 17.93 0.63 17.31
N ALA A 50 17.90 1.50 16.30
CA ALA A 50 19.11 2.14 15.78
C ALA A 50 19.78 3.02 16.85
N ASN A 51 19.00 3.82 17.58
CA ASN A 51 19.52 4.69 18.63
C ASN A 51 20.13 3.89 19.80
N SER A 52 19.56 2.74 20.18
CA SER A 52 20.13 1.91 21.24
C SER A 52 21.49 1.33 20.87
N LEU A 53 21.65 0.86 19.62
CA LEU A 53 22.93 0.35 19.13
C LEU A 53 23.96 1.49 18.99
N MET A 54 23.54 2.65 18.49
CA MET A 54 24.45 3.77 18.25
C MET A 54 24.96 4.38 19.56
N HIS A 55 24.12 4.48 20.59
CA HIS A 55 24.54 4.99 21.90
C HIS A 55 25.61 4.12 22.57
N GLU A 56 25.52 2.81 22.42
CA GLU A 56 26.51 1.89 22.99
C GLU A 56 27.88 2.06 22.29
N THR A 57 27.89 2.12 20.96
CA THR A 57 29.13 2.33 20.19
C THR A 57 29.75 3.70 20.41
N ALA A 58 28.93 4.76 20.47
CA ALA A 58 29.42 6.13 20.70
C ALA A 58 30.02 6.30 22.10
N THR A 59 29.37 5.75 23.13
CA THR A 59 29.89 5.83 24.51
C THR A 59 31.19 5.03 24.68
N ALA A 60 31.33 3.89 24.00
CA ALA A 60 32.58 3.12 24.00
C ALA A 60 33.74 3.89 23.37
N VAL A 61 33.51 4.56 22.23
CA VAL A 61 34.53 5.38 21.55
C VAL A 61 34.88 6.63 22.38
N ASP A 62 33.89 7.28 22.97
CA ASP A 62 34.09 8.41 23.89
C ASP A 62 34.93 8.01 25.10
N ALA A 63 34.59 6.90 25.76
CA ALA A 63 35.31 6.37 26.91
C ALA A 63 36.76 6.03 26.55
N ARG A 64 36.99 5.41 25.38
CA ARG A 64 38.34 5.14 24.87
C ARG A 64 39.14 6.43 24.66
N SER A 65 38.53 7.48 24.07
CA SER A 65 39.24 8.75 23.87
C SER A 65 39.62 9.44 25.18
N ARG A 66 38.73 9.43 26.17
CA ARG A 66 39.03 9.97 27.50
C ARG A 66 40.14 9.19 28.20
N ALA A 67 40.13 7.86 28.08
CA ALA A 67 41.19 7.02 28.65
C ALA A 67 42.56 7.34 28.01
N ALA A 68 42.61 7.54 26.70
CA ALA A 68 43.83 7.93 25.99
C ALA A 68 44.33 9.33 26.41
N GLU A 69 43.43 10.31 26.57
CA GLU A 69 43.76 11.66 27.05
C GLU A 69 44.31 11.63 28.48
N VAL A 70 43.61 10.96 29.40
CA VAL A 70 44.07 10.83 30.80
C VAL A 70 45.40 10.10 30.86
N SER A 71 45.60 9.05 30.04
CA SER A 71 46.87 8.32 29.99
C SER A 71 48.02 9.23 29.52
N ARG A 72 47.78 10.11 28.54
CA ARG A 72 48.76 11.11 28.07
C ARG A 72 49.09 12.12 29.17
N GLU A 73 48.08 12.68 29.82
CA GLU A 73 48.26 13.65 30.91
C GLU A 73 49.04 13.06 32.08
N LEU A 74 48.68 11.84 32.50
CA LEU A 74 49.36 11.13 33.58
C LEU A 74 50.82 10.85 33.21
N SER A 75 51.07 10.36 32.00
CA SER A 75 52.42 10.10 31.49
C SER A 75 53.26 11.38 31.45
N GLY A 76 52.68 12.49 30.98
CA GLY A 76 53.35 13.79 30.96
C GLY A 76 53.68 14.32 32.36
N ALA A 77 52.77 14.15 33.33
CA ALA A 77 52.98 14.56 34.71
C ALA A 77 54.04 13.70 35.41
N THR A 78 54.01 12.37 35.23
CA THR A 78 55.01 11.45 35.78
C THR A 78 56.39 11.73 35.19
N LEU A 79 56.47 11.84 33.87
CA LEU A 79 57.72 12.15 33.17
C LEU A 79 58.29 13.51 33.60
N SER A 80 57.45 14.54 33.68
CA SER A 80 57.87 15.88 34.13
C SER A 80 58.43 15.86 35.56
N ASN A 81 57.80 15.11 36.47
CA ASN A 81 58.27 14.95 37.84
C ASN A 81 59.64 14.23 37.91
N GLU A 82 59.79 13.14 37.14
CA GLU A 82 61.05 12.38 37.03
C GLU A 82 62.19 13.26 36.49
N LEU A 83 61.90 14.11 35.49
CA LEU A 83 62.86 15.04 34.92
C LEU A 83 63.35 16.09 35.93
N MET A 84 62.46 16.61 36.76
CA MET A 84 62.83 17.56 37.81
C MET A 84 63.76 16.93 38.87
N ALA A 85 63.65 15.63 39.11
CA ALA A 85 64.51 14.91 40.05
C ALA A 85 65.93 14.63 39.50
N HIS A 86 66.10 14.55 38.17
CA HIS A 86 67.35 14.17 37.50
C HIS A 86 67.93 15.26 36.58
N MET A 87 67.57 16.52 36.82
CA MET A 87 67.88 17.69 35.97
C MET A 87 69.38 17.94 35.66
N ASN A 88 70.31 17.34 36.41
CA ASN A 88 71.75 17.54 36.23
C ASN A 88 72.46 16.37 35.49
N ASP A 89 71.70 15.38 34.99
CA ASP A 89 72.25 14.22 34.27
C ASP A 89 71.94 14.28 32.75
N PRO A 90 72.92 14.58 31.89
CA PRO A 90 72.71 14.67 30.43
C PRO A 90 72.39 13.33 29.76
N ALA A 91 72.73 12.19 30.39
CA ALA A 91 72.35 10.88 29.86
C ALA A 91 70.85 10.62 30.08
N PHE A 92 70.34 11.02 31.24
CA PHE A 92 68.92 10.94 31.59
C PHE A 92 68.06 11.80 30.67
N GLU A 93 68.48 13.03 30.34
CA GLU A 93 67.75 13.91 29.41
C GLU A 93 67.54 13.27 28.02
N LYS A 94 68.53 12.52 27.52
CA LYS A 94 68.43 11.86 26.22
C LYS A 94 67.43 10.71 26.24
N GLN A 95 67.51 9.86 27.28
CA GLN A 95 66.57 8.76 27.48
C GLN A 95 65.13 9.28 27.70
N PHE A 96 65.00 10.40 28.40
CA PHE A 96 63.72 11.11 28.60
C PHE A 96 63.11 11.56 27.27
N ARG A 97 63.89 12.21 26.39
CA ARG A 97 63.40 12.65 25.08
C ARG A 97 62.93 11.47 24.23
N GLU A 98 63.66 10.36 24.25
CA GLU A 98 63.29 9.15 23.52
C GLU A 98 61.98 8.54 24.07
N GLN A 99 61.81 8.47 25.40
CA GLN A 99 60.55 7.99 26.00
C GLN A 99 59.36 8.91 25.73
N ALA A 100 59.55 10.23 25.87
CA ALA A 100 58.50 11.21 25.58
C ALA A 100 58.05 11.11 24.11
N GLN A 101 59.01 10.99 23.18
CA GLN A 101 58.72 10.79 21.75
C GLN A 101 57.98 9.47 21.48
N ALA A 102 58.35 8.39 22.16
CA ALA A 102 57.66 7.10 22.02
C ALA A 102 56.21 7.16 22.52
N ILE A 103 55.97 7.82 23.66
CA ILE A 103 54.62 8.00 24.21
C ILE A 103 53.79 8.90 23.29
N ASP A 104 54.32 10.04 22.87
CA ASP A 104 53.63 10.94 21.94
C ASP A 104 53.29 10.23 20.62
N ALA A 105 54.20 9.42 20.08
CA ALA A 105 53.93 8.62 18.88
C ALA A 105 52.78 7.62 19.09
N SER A 106 52.79 6.87 20.20
CA SER A 106 51.73 5.90 20.52
C SER A 106 50.37 6.57 20.74
N TYR A 107 50.35 7.76 21.36
CA TYR A 107 49.13 8.54 21.55
C TYR A 107 48.57 9.06 20.22
N GLU A 108 49.42 9.58 19.33
CA GLU A 108 48.95 10.04 18.02
C GLU A 108 48.42 8.89 17.16
N GLU A 109 49.03 7.69 17.24
CA GLU A 109 48.49 6.48 16.60
C GLU A 109 47.09 6.13 17.13
N GLU A 110 46.91 6.09 18.45
CA GLU A 110 45.60 5.81 19.05
C GLU A 110 44.57 6.90 18.74
N ARG A 111 44.95 8.18 18.80
CA ARG A 111 44.11 9.32 18.46
C ARG A 111 43.63 9.25 17.01
N MET A 112 44.53 8.94 16.07
CA MET A 112 44.19 8.76 14.66
C MET A 112 43.20 7.62 14.47
N ALA A 113 43.37 6.50 15.18
CA ALA A 113 42.43 5.37 15.14
C ALA A 113 41.04 5.76 15.67
N ILE A 114 40.98 6.54 16.76
CA ILE A 114 39.72 7.03 17.35
C ILE A 114 39.01 8.00 16.42
N VAL A 115 39.74 8.94 15.80
CA VAL A 115 39.17 9.91 14.85
C VAL A 115 38.61 9.19 13.62
N ALA A 116 39.37 8.22 13.08
CA ALA A 116 38.89 7.40 11.97
C ALA A 116 37.63 6.60 12.35
N GLN A 117 37.60 6.02 13.55
CA GLN A 117 36.44 5.27 14.04
C GLN A 117 35.20 6.17 14.19
N ARG A 118 35.34 7.39 14.74
CA ARG A 118 34.24 8.37 14.82
C ARG A 118 33.70 8.75 13.45
N ALA A 119 34.58 9.03 12.50
CA ALA A 119 34.19 9.39 11.14
C ALA A 119 33.39 8.25 10.46
N GLU A 120 33.79 6.99 10.67
CA GLU A 120 33.05 5.84 10.16
C GLU A 120 31.68 5.68 10.83
N LEU A 121 31.59 5.90 12.14
CA LEU A 121 30.31 5.90 12.87
C LEU A 121 29.35 6.95 12.31
N GLU A 122 29.81 8.18 12.05
CA GLU A 122 28.98 9.24 11.47
C GLU A 122 28.50 8.89 10.06
N ARG A 123 29.35 8.29 9.22
CA ARG A 123 28.96 7.83 7.88
C ARG A 123 27.94 6.71 7.95
N HIS A 124 28.15 5.71 8.80
CA HIS A 124 27.19 4.64 9.04
C HIS A 124 25.86 5.20 9.57
N GLN A 125 25.90 6.20 10.45
CA GLN A 125 24.70 6.87 10.94
C GLN A 125 23.93 7.50 9.79
N GLN A 126 24.57 8.36 9.00
CA GLN A 126 23.92 9.06 7.88
C GLN A 126 23.36 8.07 6.85
N LEU A 127 24.14 7.05 6.48
CA LEU A 127 23.69 5.99 5.58
C LEU A 127 22.48 5.25 6.14
N THR A 128 22.51 4.87 7.42
CA THR A 128 21.40 4.19 8.09
C THR A 128 20.13 5.04 8.06
N TRP A 129 20.22 6.35 8.33
CA TRP A 129 19.06 7.26 8.26
C TRP A 129 18.52 7.41 6.84
N TRP A 130 19.38 7.54 5.83
CA TRP A 130 18.97 7.61 4.43
C TRP A 130 18.31 6.31 3.96
N VAL A 131 18.90 5.16 4.28
CA VAL A 131 18.34 3.84 3.95
C VAL A 131 17.02 3.62 4.66
N LEU A 132 16.94 3.91 5.96
CA LEU A 132 15.73 3.75 6.76
C LEU A 132 14.59 4.63 6.22
N GLY A 133 14.87 5.93 5.99
CA GLY A 133 13.90 6.86 5.42
C GLY A 133 13.47 6.47 4.01
N GLY A 134 14.42 6.05 3.16
CA GLY A 134 14.17 5.59 1.81
C GLY A 134 13.31 4.32 1.75
N CYS A 135 13.61 3.32 2.58
CA CYS A 135 12.82 2.09 2.71
C CYS A 135 11.40 2.41 3.21
N MET A 136 11.25 3.29 4.20
CA MET A 136 9.94 3.69 4.72
C MET A 136 9.10 4.40 3.66
N LEU A 137 9.69 5.35 2.93
CA LEU A 137 9.00 6.05 1.85
C LEU A 137 8.59 5.07 0.74
N THR A 138 9.51 4.17 0.35
CA THR A 138 9.24 3.15 -0.68
C THR A 138 8.10 2.23 -0.24
N PHE A 139 8.09 1.78 1.02
CA PHE A 139 7.00 0.99 1.58
C PHE A 139 5.65 1.71 1.47
N ILE A 140 5.59 2.98 1.89
CA ILE A 140 4.35 3.78 1.81
C ILE A 140 3.87 3.88 0.35
N VAL A 141 4.77 4.17 -0.59
CA VAL A 141 4.45 4.29 -2.01
C VAL A 141 3.95 2.96 -2.59
N VAL A 142 4.63 1.85 -2.30
CA VAL A 142 4.25 0.51 -2.77
C VAL A 142 2.86 0.12 -2.24
N VAL A 143 2.59 0.37 -0.97
CA VAL A 143 1.28 0.06 -0.37
C VAL A 143 0.18 0.93 -0.96
N ALA A 144 0.44 2.23 -1.15
CA ALA A 144 -0.52 3.14 -1.77
C ALA A 144 -0.86 2.72 -3.21
N LEU A 145 0.16 2.43 -4.04
CA LEU A 145 -0.03 1.96 -5.41
C LEU A 145 -0.76 0.62 -5.47
N SER A 146 -0.37 -0.33 -4.62
CA SER A 146 -1.02 -1.65 -4.53
C SER A 146 -2.51 -1.53 -4.17
N THR A 147 -2.84 -0.65 -3.24
CA THR A 147 -4.22 -0.36 -2.83
C THR A 147 -5.04 0.19 -4.00
N ILE A 148 -4.47 1.10 -4.78
CA ILE A 148 -5.14 1.67 -5.96
C ILE A 148 -5.41 0.57 -7.00
N VAL A 149 -4.43 -0.30 -7.26
CA VAL A 149 -4.57 -1.42 -8.20
C VAL A 149 -5.68 -2.37 -7.78
N VAL A 150 -5.69 -2.80 -6.52
CA VAL A 150 -6.74 -3.70 -5.98
C VAL A 150 -8.11 -3.04 -6.07
N THR A 151 -8.21 -1.77 -5.69
CA THR A 151 -9.50 -1.06 -5.70
C THR A 151 -10.08 -0.95 -7.12
N HIS A 152 -9.24 -0.83 -8.14
CA HIS A 152 -9.70 -0.82 -9.53
C HIS A 152 -10.30 -2.16 -9.98
N ARG A 153 -9.78 -3.31 -9.48
CA ARG A 153 -10.35 -4.64 -9.76
C ARG A 153 -11.73 -4.83 -9.13
N MET A 154 -12.11 -3.99 -8.17
CA MET A 154 -13.41 -4.05 -7.47
C MET A 154 -14.41 -3.00 -7.97
N ALA A 155 -13.96 -1.76 -8.23
CA ALA A 155 -14.85 -0.63 -8.49
C ALA A 155 -15.73 -0.80 -9.76
N GLY A 156 -15.14 -1.25 -10.86
CA GLY A 156 -15.86 -1.47 -12.11
C GLY A 156 -16.99 -2.51 -12.01
N PRO A 157 -16.69 -3.72 -11.49
CA PRO A 157 -17.70 -4.73 -11.16
C PRO A 157 -18.81 -4.21 -10.25
N LEU A 158 -18.45 -3.51 -9.19
CA LEU A 158 -19.40 -3.01 -8.20
C LEU A 158 -20.42 -2.04 -8.81
N PHE A 159 -19.96 -1.15 -9.70
CA PHE A 159 -20.84 -0.24 -10.43
C PHE A 159 -21.87 -0.99 -11.28
N ARG A 160 -21.42 -2.03 -12.00
CA ARG A 160 -22.32 -2.85 -12.84
C ARG A 160 -23.36 -3.57 -12.01
N ILE A 161 -22.97 -4.16 -10.89
CA ILE A 161 -23.89 -4.84 -9.96
C ILE A 161 -24.91 -3.84 -9.41
N LYS A 162 -24.46 -2.67 -8.93
CA LYS A 162 -25.34 -1.61 -8.42
C LYS A 162 -26.36 -1.15 -9.47
N ARG A 163 -25.93 -1.05 -10.74
CA ARG A 163 -26.82 -0.73 -11.85
C ARG A 163 -27.85 -1.84 -12.09
N MET A 164 -27.45 -3.11 -12.10
CA MET A 164 -28.39 -4.23 -12.25
C MET A 164 -29.44 -4.24 -11.14
N VAL A 165 -29.01 -4.08 -9.88
CA VAL A 165 -29.95 -4.00 -8.74
C VAL A 165 -30.94 -2.85 -8.91
N ARG A 166 -30.49 -1.70 -9.41
CA ARG A 166 -31.36 -0.56 -9.68
C ARG A 166 -32.33 -0.81 -10.84
N GLU A 167 -31.88 -1.45 -11.91
CA GLU A 167 -32.74 -1.85 -13.02
C GLU A 167 -33.84 -2.82 -12.55
N VAL A 168 -33.47 -3.81 -11.74
CA VAL A 168 -34.43 -4.74 -11.11
C VAL A 168 -35.41 -3.99 -10.20
N ALA A 169 -34.94 -3.05 -9.38
CA ALA A 169 -35.81 -2.23 -8.52
C ALA A 169 -36.80 -1.36 -9.31
N GLU A 170 -36.42 -0.94 -10.52
CA GLU A 170 -37.27 -0.19 -11.44
C GLU A 170 -38.14 -1.12 -12.32
N GLY A 171 -38.13 -2.43 -12.06
CA GLY A 171 -38.91 -3.44 -12.78
C GLY A 171 -38.38 -3.78 -14.17
N ARG A 172 -37.16 -3.38 -14.52
CA ARG A 172 -36.48 -3.72 -15.78
C ARG A 172 -35.59 -4.92 -15.58
N LEU A 173 -35.97 -6.05 -16.18
CA LEU A 173 -35.25 -7.31 -16.06
C LEU A 173 -34.40 -7.54 -17.30
N ARG A 174 -33.23 -6.88 -17.33
CA ARG A 174 -32.26 -6.97 -18.42
C ARG A 174 -30.99 -7.69 -17.95
N PRO A 175 -30.96 -9.03 -18.01
CA PRO A 175 -29.75 -9.77 -17.67
C PRO A 175 -28.63 -9.42 -18.66
N PRO A 176 -27.43 -9.06 -18.20
CA PRO A 176 -26.30 -8.80 -19.08
C PRO A 176 -25.85 -10.07 -19.80
N GLN A 177 -25.58 -9.95 -21.11
CA GLN A 177 -25.17 -11.09 -21.96
C GLN A 177 -23.71 -11.52 -21.77
N HIS A 178 -22.88 -10.66 -21.15
CA HIS A 178 -21.44 -10.91 -20.99
C HIS A 178 -21.04 -10.76 -19.52
N GLY A 179 -20.10 -11.61 -19.11
CA GLY A 179 -19.50 -11.59 -17.78
C GLY A 179 -18.63 -10.36 -17.50
N LEU A 180 -18.07 -10.34 -16.29
CA LEU A 180 -16.99 -9.42 -15.93
C LEU A 180 -15.67 -9.85 -16.57
N ARG A 181 -14.64 -8.99 -16.47
CA ARG A 181 -13.33 -9.31 -17.01
C ARG A 181 -12.67 -10.39 -16.15
N GLU A 182 -11.84 -11.23 -16.78
CA GLU A 182 -10.98 -12.16 -16.06
C GLU A 182 -10.09 -11.41 -15.05
N GLY A 183 -10.11 -11.86 -13.79
CA GLY A 183 -9.37 -11.25 -12.70
C GLY A 183 -10.05 -10.05 -12.04
N ASP A 184 -11.36 -9.87 -12.20
CA ASP A 184 -12.13 -8.97 -11.33
C ASP A 184 -12.57 -9.72 -10.06
N GLU A 185 -12.46 -9.12 -8.89
CA GLU A 185 -12.68 -9.83 -7.60
C GLU A 185 -14.16 -10.16 -7.32
N LEU A 186 -15.10 -9.46 -7.98
CA LEU A 186 -16.54 -9.59 -7.73
C LEU A 186 -17.26 -10.45 -8.78
N GLN A 187 -16.55 -11.37 -9.44
CA GLN A 187 -17.14 -12.27 -10.44
C GLN A 187 -18.30 -13.10 -9.88
N ASP A 188 -18.11 -13.75 -8.74
CA ASP A 188 -19.13 -14.62 -8.15
C ASP A 188 -20.42 -13.86 -7.79
N VAL A 189 -20.25 -12.66 -7.22
CA VAL A 189 -21.39 -11.79 -6.85
C VAL A 189 -22.12 -11.29 -8.10
N PHE A 190 -21.38 -10.94 -9.15
CA PHE A 190 -21.96 -10.53 -10.42
C PHE A 190 -22.74 -11.67 -11.07
N GLU A 191 -22.18 -12.88 -11.07
CA GLU A 191 -22.82 -14.07 -11.62
C GLU A 191 -24.12 -14.37 -10.87
N ALA A 192 -24.10 -14.33 -9.53
CA ALA A 192 -25.30 -14.49 -8.72
C ALA A 192 -26.36 -13.41 -9.01
N ALA A 193 -25.97 -12.15 -9.18
CA ALA A 193 -26.89 -11.06 -9.53
C ALA A 193 -27.47 -11.21 -10.95
N ARG A 194 -26.67 -11.70 -11.89
CA ARG A 194 -27.10 -12.00 -13.26
C ARG A 194 -28.13 -13.13 -13.26
N ASP A 195 -27.83 -14.22 -12.56
CA ASP A 195 -28.70 -15.38 -12.46
C ASP A 195 -30.02 -15.04 -11.76
N MET A 196 -29.99 -14.21 -10.72
CA MET A 196 -31.20 -13.65 -10.09
C MET A 196 -32.06 -12.90 -11.11
N THR A 197 -31.44 -11.99 -11.89
CA THR A 197 -32.15 -11.18 -12.90
C THR A 197 -32.72 -12.07 -14.01
N GLN A 198 -31.96 -13.08 -14.44
CA GLN A 198 -32.40 -14.05 -15.45
C GLN A 198 -33.59 -14.87 -14.96
N ARG A 199 -33.56 -15.38 -13.73
CA ARG A 199 -34.66 -16.16 -13.17
C ARG A 199 -35.94 -15.33 -13.00
N LEU A 200 -35.82 -14.10 -12.52
CA LEU A 200 -36.97 -13.18 -12.43
C LEU A 200 -37.56 -12.88 -13.82
N ARG A 201 -36.70 -12.71 -14.83
CA ARG A 201 -37.16 -12.49 -16.22
C ARG A 201 -37.91 -13.70 -16.73
N ASN A 202 -37.35 -14.90 -16.58
CA ASN A 202 -37.97 -16.14 -17.01
C ASN A 202 -39.33 -16.36 -16.32
N GLN A 203 -39.43 -16.09 -15.02
CA GLN A 203 -40.70 -16.14 -14.28
C GLN A 203 -41.73 -15.18 -14.86
N GLN A 204 -41.37 -13.92 -15.13
CA GLN A 204 -42.29 -12.97 -15.75
C GLN A 204 -42.71 -13.36 -17.17
N GLU A 205 -41.79 -13.93 -17.97
CA GLU A 205 -42.10 -14.43 -19.32
C GLU A 205 -43.08 -15.61 -19.26
N GLU A 206 -42.90 -16.52 -18.30
CA GLU A 206 -43.79 -17.65 -18.07
C GLU A 206 -45.18 -17.21 -17.57
N ASP A 207 -45.24 -16.33 -16.57
CA ASP A 207 -46.49 -15.78 -16.06
C ASP A 207 -47.28 -15.04 -17.16
N ALA A 208 -46.59 -14.24 -17.98
CA ALA A 208 -47.21 -13.54 -19.10
C ALA A 208 -47.74 -14.50 -20.16
N ARG A 209 -47.00 -15.58 -20.46
CA ARG A 209 -47.44 -16.62 -21.40
C ARG A 209 -48.69 -17.34 -20.90
N VAL A 210 -48.69 -17.80 -19.64
CA VAL A 210 -49.84 -18.49 -19.03
C VAL A 210 -51.07 -17.59 -19.00
N LEU A 211 -50.90 -16.31 -18.65
CA LEU A 211 -51.99 -15.33 -18.66
C LEU A 211 -52.55 -15.10 -20.08
N ALA A 212 -51.67 -15.01 -21.08
CA ALA A 212 -52.08 -14.85 -22.48
C ALA A 212 -52.88 -16.06 -23.00
N GLU A 213 -52.43 -17.27 -22.67
CA GLU A 213 -53.12 -18.52 -23.03
C GLU A 213 -54.50 -18.64 -22.35
N ALA A 214 -54.57 -18.34 -21.04
CA ALA A 214 -55.83 -18.36 -20.29
C ALA A 214 -56.83 -17.32 -20.83
N LEU A 215 -56.37 -16.11 -21.17
CA LEU A 215 -57.20 -15.08 -21.79
C LEU A 215 -57.69 -15.48 -23.19
N ALA A 216 -56.85 -16.15 -23.99
CA ALA A 216 -57.25 -16.66 -25.29
C ALA A 216 -58.36 -17.72 -25.16
N GLU A 217 -58.23 -18.64 -24.20
CA GLU A 217 -59.25 -19.66 -23.93
C GLU A 217 -60.56 -19.08 -23.41
N ALA A 218 -60.49 -18.14 -22.47
CA ALA A 218 -61.67 -17.46 -21.94
C ALA A 218 -62.47 -16.77 -23.05
N ARG A 219 -61.77 -16.07 -23.96
CA ARG A 219 -62.40 -15.43 -25.13
C ARG A 219 -63.03 -16.45 -26.08
N ARG A 220 -62.36 -17.58 -26.35
CA ARG A 220 -62.93 -18.67 -27.18
C ARG A 220 -64.19 -19.26 -26.58
N SER A 221 -64.24 -19.34 -25.25
CA SER A 221 -65.40 -19.84 -24.48
C SER A 221 -66.54 -18.81 -24.36
N GLY A 222 -66.41 -17.63 -24.97
CA GLY A 222 -67.43 -16.57 -24.93
C GLY A 222 -67.42 -15.73 -23.66
N ALA A 223 -66.38 -15.82 -22.83
CA ALA A 223 -66.24 -14.97 -21.65
C ALA A 223 -66.02 -13.51 -22.06
N SER A 224 -66.85 -12.61 -21.52
CA SER A 224 -66.78 -11.16 -21.76
C SER A 224 -67.08 -10.40 -20.47
N GLY A 225 -66.52 -9.20 -20.32
CA GLY A 225 -66.79 -8.30 -19.20
C GLY A 225 -65.52 -7.61 -18.68
N ALA A 226 -65.71 -6.68 -17.74
CA ALA A 226 -64.65 -5.80 -17.22
C ALA A 226 -63.42 -6.57 -16.69
N TRP A 227 -63.61 -7.74 -16.06
CA TRP A 227 -62.51 -8.55 -15.53
C TRP A 227 -61.59 -9.12 -16.63
N VAL A 228 -62.13 -9.42 -17.83
CA VAL A 228 -61.34 -9.90 -18.98
C VAL A 228 -60.44 -8.77 -19.51
N ASP A 229 -60.98 -7.55 -19.54
CA ASP A 229 -60.26 -6.36 -19.98
C ASP A 229 -59.17 -5.99 -18.97
N GLU A 230 -59.44 -6.07 -17.66
CA GLU A 230 -58.47 -5.84 -16.60
C GLU A 230 -57.28 -6.82 -16.65
N LEU A 231 -57.56 -8.11 -16.84
CA LEU A 231 -56.52 -9.14 -16.99
C LEU A 231 -55.72 -8.94 -18.29
N SER A 232 -56.37 -8.51 -19.37
CA SER A 232 -55.68 -8.18 -20.63
C SER A 232 -54.78 -6.96 -20.48
N ALA A 233 -55.21 -5.95 -19.72
CA ALA A 233 -54.36 -4.82 -19.37
C ALA A 233 -53.18 -5.24 -18.48
N LEU A 234 -53.37 -6.19 -17.57
CA LEU A 234 -52.28 -6.75 -16.76
C LEU A 234 -51.25 -7.49 -17.63
N GLU A 235 -51.70 -8.32 -18.56
CA GLU A 235 -50.87 -9.03 -19.53
C GLU A 235 -50.03 -8.05 -20.37
N ALA A 236 -50.66 -6.99 -20.87
CA ALA A 236 -49.98 -5.92 -21.60
C ALA A 236 -48.89 -5.23 -20.74
N ARG A 237 -49.15 -4.97 -19.45
CA ARG A 237 -48.15 -4.42 -18.51
C ARG A 237 -46.96 -5.36 -18.27
N TYR A 238 -47.17 -6.68 -18.29
CA TYR A 238 -46.07 -7.64 -18.21
C TYR A 238 -45.22 -7.62 -19.48
N ARG A 239 -45.85 -7.68 -20.66
CA ARG A 239 -45.13 -7.58 -21.95
C ARG A 239 -44.36 -6.28 -22.10
N GLU A 240 -44.97 -5.15 -21.70
CA GLU A 240 -44.31 -3.85 -21.77
C GLU A 240 -43.04 -3.82 -20.90
N ARG A 241 -43.08 -4.37 -19.69
CA ARG A 241 -41.90 -4.46 -18.80
C ARG A 241 -40.81 -5.37 -19.37
N LEU A 242 -41.18 -6.46 -20.03
CA LEU A 242 -40.24 -7.37 -20.70
C LEU A 242 -39.59 -6.78 -21.96
N ALA A 243 -40.32 -5.91 -22.66
CA ALA A 243 -39.90 -5.23 -23.89
C ALA A 243 -39.05 -3.98 -23.63
N ARG A 244 -39.17 -3.36 -22.44
CA ARG A 244 -38.32 -2.27 -21.99
C ARG A 244 -36.94 -2.80 -21.67
#